data_AF-A0A9D9LE98-F1
#
_entry.id   AF-A0A9D9LE98-F1
#
_cell.length_a   1.000
_cell.length_b   1.000
_cell.length_c   1.000
_cell.angle_alpha   90.00
_cell.angle_beta   90.00
_cell.angle_gamma   90.00
#
_symmetry.space_group_name_H-M   'P 1'
#
loop_
_entity.id
_entity.type
_entity.pdbx_description
1 polymer ?
#
loop_
_entity_poly.entity_id
_entity_poly.type
_entity_poly.pdbx_seq_one_letter_code
_entity_poly.pdbx_strand_id
1 'polypeptide(L)' 'MPTVSVDAELLRDLLRHRDELVRSITAGMASGNWDAVMGAFDGLLATIARLEAGLPRDDAG' A
#
# COMPACT_ATOMS: atom_id res chain seq x y z
N MET A 1 -12.45 14.93 -15.32
CA MET A 1 -11.39 14.02 -14.85
C MET A 1 -11.55 12.70 -15.58
N PRO A 2 -10.52 12.20 -16.28
CA PRO A 2 -10.52 10.83 -16.75
C PRO A 2 -10.54 9.88 -15.54
N THR A 3 -11.35 8.83 -15.62
CA THR A 3 -11.36 7.74 -14.63
C THR A 3 -10.47 6.62 -15.13
N VAL A 4 -9.56 6.12 -14.28
CA VAL A 4 -8.71 4.96 -14.61
C VAL A 4 -9.35 3.70 -14.04
N SER A 5 -9.49 2.67 -14.86
CA SER A 5 -9.90 1.35 -14.39
C SER A 5 -8.76 0.71 -13.62
N VAL A 6 -9.02 0.36 -12.37
CA VAL A 6 -8.06 -0.31 -11.48
C VAL A 6 -8.58 -1.71 -11.19
N ASP A 7 -7.67 -2.68 -11.11
CA ASP A 7 -8.00 -4.03 -10.66
C ASP A 7 -8.56 -4.00 -9.22
N ALA A 8 -9.78 -4.49 -9.06
CA ALA A 8 -10.48 -4.49 -7.78
C ALA A 8 -9.77 -5.34 -6.72
N GLU A 9 -9.06 -6.40 -7.13
CA GLU A 9 -8.32 -7.24 -6.19
C GLU A 9 -7.06 -6.53 -5.69
N LEU A 10 -6.36 -5.84 -6.59
CA LEU A 10 -5.21 -5.01 -6.23
C LEU A 10 -5.59 -3.87 -5.29
N LEU A 11 -6.76 -3.26 -5.51
CA LEU A 11 -7.30 -2.24 -4.60
C LEU A 11 -7.64 -2.83 -3.22
N ARG A 12 -8.21 -4.04 -3.15
CA ARG A 12 -8.48 -4.72 -1.88
C ARG A 12 -7.19 -5.05 -1.14
N ASP A 13 -6.17 -5.55 -1.84
CA ASP A 13 -4.85 -5.83 -1.26
C ASP A 13 -4.23 -4.56 -0.68
N LEU A 14 -4.33 -3.42 -1.39
CA LEU A 14 -3.84 -2.13 -0.90
C LEU A 14 -4.53 -1.71 0.41
N LEU A 15 -5.87 -1.82 0.45
CA LEU A 15 -6.65 -1.49 1.64
C LEU A 15 -6.31 -2.42 2.81
N ARG A 16 -6.10 -3.71 2.55
CA ARG A 16 -5.68 -4.69 3.57
C ARG A 16 -4.31 -4.32 4.15
N HIS A 17 -3.32 -4.00 3.30
CA HIS A 17 -1.98 -3.63 3.78
C HIS A 17 -1.98 -2.30 4.54
N ARG A 18 -2.83 -1.34 4.16
CA ARG A 18 -3.03 -0.11 4.95
C ARG A 18 -3.53 -0.45 6.36
N ASP A 19 -4.54 -1.31 6.46
CA ASP A 19 -5.12 -1.68 7.74
C ASP A 19 -4.13 -2.47 8.62
N GLU A 20 -3.30 -3.30 7.99
CA GLU A 20 -2.20 -4.02 8.63
C GLU A 20 -1.11 -3.07 9.16
N LEU A 21 -0.73 -2.05 8.36
CA LEU A 21 0.21 -1.02 8.78
C LEU A 21 -0.32 -0.24 9.99
N VAL A 22 -1.58 0.20 9.97
CA VAL A 22 -2.19 0.93 11.09
C VAL A 22 -2.18 0.10 12.38
N ARG A 23 -2.51 -1.19 12.29
CA ARG A 23 -2.42 -2.12 13.44
C ARG A 23 -1.00 -2.29 13.93
N SER A 24 -0.05 -2.45 13.01
CA SER A 24 1.37 -2.62 13.33
C SER A 24 1.94 -1.37 14.00
N ILE A 25 1.63 -0.16 13.52
CA ILE A 25 2.03 1.10 14.15
C ILE A 25 1.48 1.18 15.58
N THR A 26 0.19 0.84 15.77
CA THR A 26 -0.44 0.86 17.09
C THR A 26 0.26 -0.10 18.06
N ALA A 27 0.56 -1.32 17.61
CA ALA A 27 1.27 -2.32 18.41
C ALA A 27 2.74 -1.92 18.65
N GLY A 28 3.41 -1.36 17.64
CA GLY A 28 4.80 -0.88 17.70
C GLY A 28 4.96 0.30 18.67
N MET A 29 4.00 1.24 18.70
CA MET A 29 4.00 2.33 19.69
C MET A 29 3.91 1.81 21.13
N ALA A 30 3.16 0.73 21.38
CA ALA A 30 3.01 0.15 22.71
C ALA A 30 4.19 -0.75 23.12
N SER A 31 4.80 -1.46 22.17
CA SER A 31 5.82 -2.49 22.43
C SER A 31 7.26 -2.07 22.13
N GLY A 32 7.46 -0.99 21.37
CA GLY A 32 8.75 -0.60 20.81
C GLY A 32 9.23 -1.48 19.65
N ASN A 33 8.44 -2.46 19.19
CA ASN A 33 8.79 -3.32 18.06
C ASN A 33 8.58 -2.60 16.71
N TRP A 34 9.63 -1.94 16.22
CA TRP A 34 9.61 -1.22 14.95
C TRP A 34 9.85 -2.11 13.73
N ASP A 35 10.47 -3.28 13.90
CA ASP A 35 10.72 -4.20 12.77
C ASP A 35 9.40 -4.66 12.13
N ALA A 36 8.39 -4.97 12.96
CA ALA A 36 7.05 -5.30 12.49
C ALA A 36 6.38 -4.15 11.73
N VAL A 37 6.62 -2.90 12.17
CA VAL A 37 6.10 -1.70 11.50
C VAL A 37 6.73 -1.53 10.12
N MET A 38 8.06 -1.68 10.05
CA MET A 38 8.79 -1.57 8.79
C MET A 38 8.38 -2.66 7.80
N GLY A 39 8.21 -3.91 8.25
CA GLY A 39 7.72 -4.99 7.39
C GLY A 39 6.31 -4.73 6.83
N ALA A 40 5.40 -4.20 7.63
CA ALA A 40 4.06 -3.82 7.16
C ALA A 40 4.12 -2.64 6.16
N PHE A 41 5.06 -1.72 6.35
CA PHE A 41 5.29 -0.60 5.44
C PHE A 41 5.82 -1.09 4.08
N ASP A 42 6.78 -2.02 4.08
CA ASP A 42 7.33 -2.63 2.86
C ASP A 42 6.24 -3.34 2.04
N GLY A 43 5.33 -4.07 2.70
CA GLY A 43 4.20 -4.71 2.03
C GLY A 43 3.23 -3.72 1.37
N LEU A 44 2.98 -2.58 2.04
CA LEU A 44 2.17 -1.50 1.47
C LEU A 44 2.84 -0.87 0.25
N LEU A 45 4.13 -0.54 0.35
CA LEU A 45 4.91 0.04 -0.75
C LEU A 45 4.96 -0.88 -1.97
N ALA A 46 5.17 -2.19 -1.77
CA ALA A 46 5.16 -3.17 -2.84
C ALA A 46 3.82 -3.20 -3.58
N THR A 47 2.71 -3.05 -2.85
CA THR A 47 1.37 -3.04 -3.44
C THR A 47 1.09 -1.75 -4.22
N ILE A 48 1.55 -0.60 -3.70
CA ILE A 48 1.49 0.69 -4.42
C ILE A 48 2.30 0.61 -5.72
N ALA A 49 3.52 0.07 -5.69
CA ALA A 49 4.34 -0.07 -6.90
C ALA A 49 3.67 -0.94 -7.97
N ARG A 50 2.97 -2.02 -7.56
CA ARG A 50 2.18 -2.86 -8.49
C ARG A 50 0.99 -2.10 -9.07
N LEU A 51 0.33 -1.26 -8.27
CA LEU A 51 -0.75 -0.40 -8.73
C LEU A 51 -0.24 0.61 -9.76
N GLU A 52 0.83 1.33 -9.45
CA GLU A 52 1.45 2.32 -10.32
C GLU A 52 1.91 1.71 -11.65
N ALA A 53 2.48 0.50 -11.63
CA ALA A 53 2.88 -0.22 -12.84
C ALA A 53 1.69 -0.59 -13.75
N GLY A 54 0.48 -0.70 -13.20
CA GLY A 54 -0.75 -0.98 -13.93
C GLY A 54 -1.47 0.28 -14.43
N LEU A 55 -1.07 1.47 -13.99
CA LEU A 55 -1.66 2.72 -14.45
C LEU A 55 -1.08 3.09 -15.83
N PRO A 56 -1.91 3.62 -16.76
CA PRO A 56 -1.40 4.22 -17.99
C PRO A 56 -0.40 5.31 -17.62
N ARG A 57 0.83 5.21 -18.15
CA ARG A 57 1.81 6.29 -18.02
C ARG A 57 1.27 7.44 -18.87
N ASP A 58 0.88 8.53 -18.22
CA ASP A 58 0.59 9.78 -18.92
C ASP A 58 1.96 10.31 -19.39
N ASP A 59 2.44 9.80 -20.54
CA ASP A 59 3.56 10.39 -21.25
C ASP A 59 3.06 11.69 -21.88
N ALA A 60 2.85 12.69 -21.01
CA ALA A 60 2.65 14.07 -21.41
C ALA A 60 4.02 14.59 -21.91
N GLY A 61 4.22 14.46 -23.22
CA GLY A 61 5.25 15.19 -23.97
C GLY A 61 4.94 16.69 -24.06
#